data_AF-A0A7X6Z9I7-F1
#
_entry.id   AF-A0A7X6Z9I7-F1
#
_cell.length_a   1.000
_cell.length_b   1.000
_cell.length_c   1.000
_cell.angle_alpha   90.00
_cell.angle_beta   90.00
_cell.angle_gamma   90.00
#
_symmetry.space_group_name_H-M   'P 1'
#
loop_
_entity.id
_entity.type
_entity.pdbx_description
1 polymer ?
#
loop_
_entity_poly.entity_id
_entity_poly.type
_entity_poly.pdbx_seq_one_letter_code
_entity_poly.pdbx_strand_id
1 'polypeptide(L)'
;MASFAQSIRRVLSGGARSLIRFPAAGFCAVMITIIATIRIWERGPEPAKLYDSLQLALLLAGVLAMALAVLAARRQNRLAWLVGTNLAALAVAAAGFLSLYLPSGEITIRSLSWIAALTLIAFLLFLLLLSARNLPVDFNQGAYMTLKAAVIAAVYTQVLVGGLLFTAFAVESLLYPAMDEKIYLTLLVWSLFIGYILFLGYFPDPQKGQEDPQLAIACAQPRFIVLLFANILIPLIALLSLVLLIWALQVLTGRQEVEFSQLSVIFSAYVFSGIFLMIMTSRDNRRTTRLFQRLFPAAALLFLAFEAYVWFGELQKHGLQTGTYFAALVWLFAVASASVLLIGSVRRSRITAFIASGLALLAVLPLSGFLDAPALAQTARLKSALVRNQMFINGRIEPARQDISQAERALISDAVFFLLYNEGWQADWFSESLDTTSD
;
A
#
# COMPACT_ATOMS: atom_id res chain seq x y z
N MET A 1 -14.67 22.56 -35.04
CA MET A 1 -14.98 23.17 -33.73
C MET A 1 -16.10 22.44 -32.98
N ALA A 2 -17.23 22.09 -33.61
CA ALA A 2 -18.34 21.39 -32.93
C ALA A 2 -17.97 20.01 -32.34
N SER A 3 -17.14 19.22 -33.04
CA SER A 3 -16.67 17.91 -32.56
C SER A 3 -15.76 18.01 -31.34
N PHE A 4 -14.89 19.02 -31.30
CA PHE A 4 -13.97 19.27 -30.18
C PHE A 4 -14.72 19.69 -28.92
N ALA A 5 -15.64 20.66 -29.04
CA ALA A 5 -16.51 21.08 -27.94
C ALA A 5 -17.38 19.92 -27.42
N GLN A 6 -17.86 19.05 -28.32
CA GLN A 6 -18.64 17.88 -27.95
C GLN A 6 -17.80 16.81 -27.22
N SER A 7 -16.54 16.61 -27.62
CA SER A 7 -15.60 15.72 -26.93
C SER A 7 -15.28 16.23 -25.51
N ILE A 8 -14.96 17.52 -25.36
CA ILE A 8 -14.73 18.15 -24.05
C ILE A 8 -15.98 18.01 -23.17
N ARG A 9 -17.16 18.33 -23.71
CA ARG A 9 -18.43 18.22 -22.98
C ARG A 9 -18.71 16.78 -22.54
N ARG A 10 -18.41 15.77 -23.36
CA ARG A 10 -18.57 14.36 -22.96
C ARG A 10 -17.65 14.00 -21.80
N VAL A 11 -16.37 14.37 -21.87
CA VAL A 11 -15.38 14.11 -20.80
C VAL A 11 -15.78 14.82 -19.50
N LEU A 12 -16.10 16.11 -19.56
CA LEU A 12 -16.53 16.90 -18.40
C LEU A 12 -17.86 16.38 -17.82
N SER A 13 -18.83 16.02 -18.67
CA SER A 13 -20.10 15.46 -18.20
C SER A 13 -19.95 14.04 -17.62
N GLY A 14 -18.94 13.28 -18.05
CA GLY A 14 -18.57 11.99 -17.47
C GLY A 14 -17.94 12.15 -16.09
N GLY A 15 -17.04 13.11 -15.94
CA GLY A 15 -16.45 13.48 -14.63
C GLY A 15 -17.48 14.05 -13.65
N ALA A 16 -18.35 14.96 -14.09
CA ALA A 16 -19.42 15.48 -13.23
C ALA A 16 -20.40 14.39 -12.77
N ARG A 17 -20.68 13.40 -13.63
CA ARG A 17 -21.48 12.22 -13.25
C ARG A 17 -20.76 11.32 -12.24
N SER A 18 -19.43 11.29 -12.23
CA SER A 18 -18.67 10.48 -11.26
C SER A 18 -18.81 11.03 -9.84
N LEU A 19 -18.87 12.35 -9.67
CA LEU A 19 -19.15 13.01 -8.39
C LEU A 19 -20.55 12.69 -7.86
N ILE A 20 -21.54 12.50 -8.74
CA ILE A 20 -22.88 12.07 -8.35
C ILE A 20 -22.88 10.60 -7.89
N ARG A 21 -22.07 9.75 -8.53
CA ARG A 21 -21.95 8.32 -8.19
C ARG A 21 -21.18 8.09 -6.89
N PHE A 22 -20.16 8.91 -6.62
CA PHE A 22 -19.27 8.79 -5.46
C PHE A 22 -19.12 10.14 -4.72
N PRO A 23 -20.19 10.65 -4.09
CA PRO A 23 -20.20 12.03 -3.60
C PRO A 23 -19.25 12.28 -2.43
N ALA A 24 -19.18 11.41 -1.41
CA ALA A 24 -18.19 11.61 -0.34
C ALA A 24 -16.74 11.44 -0.81
N ALA A 25 -16.48 10.51 -1.74
CA ALA A 25 -15.14 10.35 -2.31
C ALA A 25 -14.71 11.60 -3.10
N GLY A 26 -15.62 12.13 -3.93
CA GLY A 26 -15.44 13.37 -4.64
C GLY A 26 -15.23 14.57 -3.71
N PHE A 27 -16.04 14.69 -2.66
CA PHE A 27 -15.89 15.73 -1.63
C PHE A 27 -14.52 15.65 -0.94
N CYS A 28 -14.08 14.46 -0.54
CA CYS A 28 -12.77 14.28 0.08
C CYS A 28 -11.65 14.72 -0.87
N ALA A 29 -11.72 14.36 -2.16
CA ALA A 29 -10.73 14.77 -3.15
C ALA A 29 -10.71 16.28 -3.40
N VAL A 30 -11.89 16.93 -3.46
CA VAL A 30 -11.98 18.41 -3.54
C VAL A 30 -11.33 19.04 -2.31
N MET A 31 -11.64 18.55 -1.11
CA MET A 31 -11.07 19.10 0.12
C MET A 31 -9.55 18.92 0.19
N ILE A 32 -9.02 17.75 -0.20
CA ILE A 32 -7.56 17.53 -0.30
C ILE A 32 -6.92 18.53 -1.26
N THR A 33 -7.55 18.78 -2.40
CA THR A 33 -7.10 19.71 -3.44
C THR A 33 -7.09 21.16 -2.94
N ILE A 34 -8.15 21.57 -2.25
CA ILE A 34 -8.26 22.90 -1.64
C ILE A 34 -7.19 23.07 -0.57
N ILE A 35 -7.03 22.11 0.33
CA ILE A 35 -6.00 22.16 1.39
C ILE A 35 -4.60 22.22 0.77
N ALA A 36 -4.31 21.40 -0.22
CA ALA A 36 -3.02 21.43 -0.92
C ALA A 36 -2.77 22.79 -1.60
N THR A 37 -3.81 23.40 -2.19
CA THR A 37 -3.71 24.74 -2.76
C THR A 37 -3.44 25.79 -1.69
N ILE A 38 -4.11 25.72 -0.54
CA ILE A 38 -3.87 26.64 0.59
C ILE A 38 -2.41 26.55 1.04
N ARG A 39 -1.89 25.34 1.26
CA ARG A 39 -0.48 25.11 1.65
C ARG A 39 0.49 25.75 0.67
N ILE A 40 0.31 25.51 -0.64
CA ILE A 40 1.16 26.08 -1.69
C ILE A 40 1.26 27.61 -1.58
N TRP A 41 0.15 28.28 -1.27
CA TRP A 41 0.08 29.74 -1.24
C TRP A 41 0.40 30.37 0.12
N GLU A 42 0.48 29.58 1.18
CA GLU A 42 0.79 30.06 2.52
C GLU A 42 2.23 30.62 2.58
N ARG A 43 2.43 31.61 3.47
CA ARG A 43 3.70 32.35 3.64
C ARG A 43 4.23 32.34 5.08
N GLY A 44 3.51 31.74 6.02
CA GLY A 44 3.86 31.67 7.44
C GLY A 44 4.39 30.29 7.85
N PRO A 45 4.71 30.08 9.15
CA PRO A 45 4.92 28.73 9.68
C PRO A 45 3.62 27.94 9.48
N GLU A 46 3.60 27.02 8.51
CA GLU A 46 2.43 26.20 8.23
C GLU A 46 2.05 25.45 9.52
N PRO A 47 0.76 25.39 9.89
CA PRO A 47 0.28 24.38 10.83
C PRO A 47 0.35 23.01 10.14
N ALA A 48 1.57 22.53 9.83
CA ALA A 48 1.83 21.35 9.02
C ALA A 48 1.03 20.14 9.54
N LYS A 49 1.02 19.97 10.86
CA LYS A 49 0.23 18.94 11.53
C LYS A 49 -1.27 19.03 11.23
N LEU A 50 -1.87 20.23 11.21
CA LEU A 50 -3.29 20.41 10.90
C LEU A 50 -3.59 19.91 9.48
N TYR A 51 -2.78 20.34 8.51
CA TYR A 51 -3.00 19.97 7.12
C TYR A 51 -2.71 18.50 6.84
N ASP A 52 -1.62 17.96 7.39
CA ASP A 52 -1.28 16.55 7.27
C ASP A 52 -2.37 15.68 7.91
N SER A 53 -2.89 16.09 9.08
CA SER A 53 -3.99 15.38 9.75
C SER A 53 -5.26 15.37 8.91
N LEU A 54 -5.62 16.52 8.33
CA LEU A 54 -6.80 16.61 7.45
C LEU A 54 -6.63 15.78 6.18
N GLN A 55 -5.49 15.91 5.49
CA GLN A 55 -5.24 15.23 4.22
C GLN A 55 -5.19 13.71 4.39
N LEU A 56 -4.52 13.20 5.44
CA LEU A 56 -4.46 11.77 5.75
C LEU A 56 -5.85 11.20 6.09
N ALA A 57 -6.64 11.92 6.90
CA ALA A 57 -7.98 11.49 7.26
C ALA A 57 -8.96 11.50 6.07
N LEU A 58 -8.88 12.54 5.22
CA LEU A 58 -9.67 12.64 3.98
C LEU A 58 -9.27 11.57 2.96
N LEU A 59 -7.99 11.19 2.90
CA LEU A 59 -7.50 10.12 2.03
C LEU A 59 -8.12 8.77 2.42
N LEU A 60 -8.07 8.42 3.70
CA LEU A 60 -8.74 7.22 4.23
C LEU A 60 -10.24 7.24 3.94
N ALA A 61 -10.92 8.35 4.27
CA ALA A 61 -12.35 8.50 4.08
C ALA A 61 -12.76 8.46 2.60
N GLY A 62 -11.96 9.03 1.69
CA GLY A 62 -12.21 9.01 0.26
C GLY A 62 -12.18 7.60 -0.32
N VAL A 63 -11.18 6.80 0.06
CA VAL A 63 -11.09 5.39 -0.35
C VAL A 63 -12.22 4.55 0.27
N LEU A 64 -12.52 4.75 1.55
CA LEU A 64 -13.65 4.08 2.21
C LEU A 64 -14.99 4.45 1.58
N ALA A 65 -15.19 5.71 1.21
CA ALA A 65 -16.40 6.19 0.54
C ALA A 65 -16.64 5.47 -0.79
N MET A 66 -15.59 5.11 -1.54
CA MET A 66 -15.73 4.29 -2.75
C MET A 66 -16.34 2.92 -2.41
N ALA A 67 -15.83 2.25 -1.38
CA ALA A 67 -16.35 0.96 -0.91
C ALA A 67 -17.81 1.08 -0.47
N LEU A 68 -18.12 2.08 0.35
CA LEU A 68 -19.46 2.27 0.90
C LEU A 68 -20.49 2.71 -0.16
N ALA A 69 -20.10 3.45 -1.19
CA ALA A 69 -20.98 3.78 -2.31
C ALA A 69 -21.43 2.52 -3.07
N VAL A 70 -20.52 1.57 -3.31
CA VAL A 70 -20.85 0.26 -3.90
C VAL A 70 -21.76 -0.55 -2.97
N LEU A 71 -21.56 -0.47 -1.65
CA LEU A 71 -22.43 -1.12 -0.67
C LEU A 71 -23.85 -0.53 -0.68
N ALA A 72 -23.97 0.80 -0.71
CA ALA A 72 -25.25 1.50 -0.72
C ALA A 72 -26.09 1.15 -1.95
N ALA A 73 -25.46 1.07 -3.12
CA ALA A 73 -26.14 0.78 -4.37
C ALA A 73 -26.79 -0.62 -4.42
N ARG A 74 -26.43 -1.53 -3.51
CA ARG A 74 -26.98 -2.89 -3.38
C ARG A 74 -28.27 -2.96 -2.59
N ARG A 75 -28.65 -1.88 -1.92
CA ARG A 75 -29.78 -1.86 -0.98
C ARG A 75 -31.03 -1.39 -1.70
N GLN A 76 -32.19 -1.92 -1.28
CA GLN A 76 -33.48 -1.56 -1.88
C GLN A 76 -33.78 -0.07 -1.68
N ASN A 77 -33.57 0.47 -0.47
CA ASN A 77 -33.70 1.91 -0.18
C ASN A 77 -32.40 2.66 -0.51
N ARG A 78 -32.12 2.83 -1.81
CA ARG A 78 -30.84 3.34 -2.31
C ARG A 78 -30.46 4.73 -1.78
N LEU A 79 -31.43 5.65 -1.68
CA LEU A 79 -31.16 7.02 -1.26
C LEU A 79 -30.75 7.08 0.22
N ALA A 80 -31.51 6.44 1.11
CA ALA A 80 -31.20 6.43 2.54
C ALA A 80 -29.83 5.78 2.82
N TRP A 81 -29.53 4.68 2.14
CA TRP A 81 -28.23 4.01 2.28
C TRP A 81 -27.09 4.83 1.68
N LEU A 82 -27.31 5.54 0.58
CA LEU A 82 -26.32 6.44 0.01
C LEU A 82 -26.02 7.59 0.99
N VAL A 83 -27.05 8.23 1.57
CA VAL A 83 -26.84 9.28 2.58
C VAL A 83 -26.10 8.72 3.81
N GLY A 84 -26.57 7.61 4.38
CA GLY A 84 -25.98 7.01 5.58
C GLY A 84 -24.52 6.57 5.38
N THR A 85 -24.19 5.99 4.23
CA THR A 85 -22.81 5.56 3.92
C THR A 85 -21.86 6.73 3.69
N ASN A 86 -22.31 7.80 3.02
CA ASN A 86 -21.50 9.01 2.85
C ASN A 86 -21.27 9.71 4.20
N LEU A 87 -22.30 9.80 5.06
CA LEU A 87 -22.13 10.32 6.42
C LEU A 87 -21.17 9.47 7.26
N ALA A 88 -21.24 8.14 7.13
CA ALA A 88 -20.29 7.24 7.81
C ALA A 88 -18.84 7.47 7.33
N ALA A 89 -18.61 7.67 6.04
CA ALA A 89 -17.27 7.99 5.53
C ALA A 89 -16.76 9.34 6.08
N LEU A 90 -17.60 10.36 6.14
CA LEU A 90 -17.24 11.66 6.71
C LEU A 90 -17.02 11.60 8.22
N ALA A 91 -17.78 10.75 8.94
CA ALA A 91 -17.54 10.50 10.36
C ALA A 91 -16.17 9.84 10.60
N VAL A 92 -15.77 8.91 9.72
CA VAL A 92 -14.41 8.33 9.74
C VAL A 92 -13.34 9.39 9.45
N ALA A 93 -13.60 10.33 8.52
CA ALA A 93 -12.70 11.46 8.29
C ALA A 93 -12.55 12.33 9.56
N ALA A 94 -13.65 12.67 10.23
CA ALA A 94 -13.63 13.45 11.46
C ALA A 94 -12.89 12.71 12.59
N ALA A 95 -13.17 11.42 12.79
CA ALA A 95 -12.50 10.60 13.79
C ALA A 95 -10.99 10.46 13.50
N GLY A 96 -10.63 10.21 12.23
CA GLY A 96 -9.23 10.14 11.78
C GLY A 96 -8.49 11.46 12.04
N PHE A 97 -9.11 12.58 11.67
CA PHE A 97 -8.54 13.91 11.91
C PHE A 97 -8.31 14.16 13.41
N LEU A 98 -9.32 13.94 14.26
CA LEU A 98 -9.19 14.13 15.70
C LEU A 98 -8.12 13.21 16.30
N SER A 99 -8.03 11.96 15.84
CA SER A 99 -7.01 11.00 16.33
C SER A 99 -5.58 11.43 16.01
N LEU A 100 -5.35 12.14 14.90
CA LEU A 100 -4.05 12.66 14.52
C LEU A 100 -3.73 14.02 15.14
N TYR A 101 -4.73 14.90 15.20
CA TYR A 101 -4.54 16.30 15.55
C TYR A 101 -4.47 16.52 17.07
N LEU A 102 -5.30 15.83 17.86
CA LEU A 102 -5.43 16.05 19.31
C LEU A 102 -4.19 15.67 20.14
N PRO A 103 -3.46 14.57 19.87
CA PRO A 103 -2.23 14.26 20.61
C PRO A 103 -1.24 15.42 20.52
N SER A 104 -0.40 15.65 21.54
CA SER A 104 0.68 16.65 21.44
C SER A 104 1.83 16.13 20.56
N GLY A 105 2.66 17.03 20.01
CA GLY A 105 3.81 16.67 19.18
C GLY A 105 3.49 16.41 17.71
N GLU A 106 4.42 15.82 16.98
CA GLU A 106 4.26 15.49 15.55
C GLU A 106 3.41 14.22 15.33
N ILE A 107 3.04 13.96 14.08
CA ILE A 107 2.33 12.72 13.72
C ILE A 107 3.32 11.56 13.83
N THR A 108 3.08 10.64 14.76
CA THR A 108 3.95 9.48 14.98
C THR A 108 3.86 8.46 13.83
N ILE A 109 4.92 7.66 13.66
CA ILE A 109 4.96 6.59 12.66
C ILE A 109 3.82 5.58 12.91
N ARG A 110 3.49 5.35 14.19
CA ARG A 110 2.37 4.51 14.61
C ARG A 110 1.05 4.99 14.00
N SER A 111 0.71 6.26 14.20
CA SER A 111 -0.55 6.83 13.70
C SER A 111 -0.62 6.85 12.18
N LEU A 112 0.49 7.20 11.51
CA LEU A 112 0.59 7.14 10.05
C LEU A 112 0.37 5.72 9.52
N SER A 113 0.96 4.73 10.18
CA SER A 113 0.84 3.32 9.79
C SER A 113 -0.58 2.79 9.94
N TRP A 114 -1.29 3.18 11.00
CA TRP A 114 -2.71 2.86 11.18
C TRP A 114 -3.55 3.39 10.02
N ILE A 115 -3.35 4.65 9.61
CA ILE A 115 -4.10 5.23 8.50
C ILE A 115 -3.75 4.54 7.18
N ALA A 116 -2.47 4.23 6.95
CA ALA A 116 -2.04 3.50 5.76
C ALA A 116 -2.68 2.10 5.69
N ALA A 117 -2.66 1.34 6.80
CA ALA A 117 -3.28 0.03 6.89
C ALA A 117 -4.80 0.08 6.69
N LEU A 118 -5.50 1.03 7.35
CA LEU A 118 -6.94 1.21 7.18
C LEU A 118 -7.31 1.63 5.75
N THR A 119 -6.48 2.44 5.09
CA THR A 119 -6.68 2.85 3.70
C THR A 119 -6.52 1.64 2.77
N LEU A 120 -5.50 0.81 2.99
CA LEU A 120 -5.30 -0.43 2.25
C LEU A 120 -6.51 -1.38 2.43
N ILE A 121 -6.98 -1.55 3.67
CA ILE A 121 -8.15 -2.39 3.97
C ILE A 121 -9.41 -1.81 3.31
N ALA A 122 -9.60 -0.50 3.32
CA ALA A 122 -10.71 0.17 2.64
C ALA A 122 -10.66 -0.06 1.12
N PHE A 123 -9.47 -0.02 0.51
CA PHE A 123 -9.27 -0.33 -0.89
C PHE A 123 -9.56 -1.80 -1.22
N LEU A 124 -9.08 -2.73 -0.40
CA LEU A 124 -9.37 -4.16 -0.54
C LEU A 124 -10.87 -4.45 -0.35
N LEU A 125 -11.52 -3.76 0.60
CA LEU A 125 -12.96 -3.82 0.80
C LEU A 125 -13.72 -3.31 -0.42
N PHE A 126 -13.27 -2.22 -1.05
CA PHE A 126 -13.83 -1.74 -2.31
C PHE A 126 -13.76 -2.81 -3.40
N LEU A 127 -12.61 -3.47 -3.60
CA LEU A 127 -12.47 -4.55 -4.59
C LEU A 127 -13.35 -5.77 -4.26
N LEU A 128 -13.40 -6.18 -2.99
CA LEU A 128 -14.24 -7.28 -2.53
C LEU A 128 -15.72 -6.97 -2.75
N LEU A 129 -16.15 -5.75 -2.43
CA LEU A 129 -17.51 -5.31 -2.69
C LEU A 129 -17.78 -5.29 -4.18
N LEU A 130 -16.92 -4.71 -5.02
CA LEU A 130 -17.12 -4.68 -6.47
C LEU A 130 -17.38 -6.09 -7.08
N SER A 131 -16.78 -7.13 -6.49
CA SER A 131 -16.86 -8.52 -6.95
C SER A 131 -17.96 -9.40 -6.32
N ALA A 132 -18.83 -8.85 -5.46
CA ALA A 132 -19.83 -9.69 -4.77
C ALA A 132 -21.01 -10.11 -5.67
N ARG A 133 -21.64 -11.24 -5.30
CA ARG A 133 -22.59 -12.10 -6.06
C ARG A 133 -23.65 -11.45 -6.97
N ASN A 134 -24.00 -10.19 -6.79
CA ASN A 134 -25.07 -9.53 -7.55
C ASN A 134 -24.56 -8.84 -8.83
N LEU A 135 -23.25 -8.67 -9.00
CA LEU A 135 -22.62 -8.25 -10.25
C LEU A 135 -21.99 -9.46 -10.95
N PRO A 136 -22.07 -9.60 -12.28
CA PRO A 136 -21.41 -10.65 -13.06
C PRO A 136 -19.88 -10.44 -13.17
N VAL A 137 -19.28 -9.80 -12.16
CA VAL A 137 -17.88 -9.41 -12.09
C VAL A 137 -17.22 -10.25 -11.01
N ASP A 138 -16.26 -11.10 -11.40
CA ASP A 138 -15.44 -11.81 -10.43
C ASP A 138 -14.35 -10.90 -9.83
N PHE A 139 -13.72 -11.34 -8.74
CA PHE A 139 -12.70 -10.53 -8.04
C PHE A 139 -11.54 -10.11 -8.96
N ASN A 140 -11.08 -11.01 -9.82
CA ASN A 140 -9.98 -10.73 -10.73
C ASN A 140 -10.36 -9.68 -11.78
N GLN A 141 -11.59 -9.76 -12.29
CA GLN A 141 -12.15 -8.82 -13.22
C GLN A 141 -12.36 -7.45 -12.55
N GLY A 142 -12.80 -7.41 -11.29
CA GLY A 142 -12.86 -6.17 -10.51
C GLY A 142 -11.49 -5.53 -10.32
N ALA A 143 -10.47 -6.33 -9.98
CA ALA A 143 -9.08 -5.85 -9.88
C ALA A 143 -8.55 -5.33 -11.23
N TYR A 144 -8.79 -6.07 -12.32
CA TYR A 144 -8.42 -5.63 -13.67
C TYR A 144 -9.12 -4.33 -14.07
N MET A 145 -10.42 -4.21 -13.78
CA MET A 145 -11.20 -3.01 -14.07
C MET A 145 -10.66 -1.79 -13.33
N THR A 146 -10.32 -1.95 -12.05
CA THR A 146 -9.69 -0.89 -11.23
C THR A 146 -8.32 -0.50 -11.77
N LEU A 147 -7.46 -1.46 -12.14
CA LEU A 147 -6.17 -1.17 -12.76
C LEU A 147 -6.34 -0.43 -14.09
N LYS A 148 -7.25 -0.91 -14.95
CA LYS A 148 -7.55 -0.27 -16.24
C LYS A 148 -8.04 1.16 -16.05
N ALA A 149 -8.92 1.40 -15.08
CA ALA A 149 -9.36 2.74 -14.71
C ALA A 149 -8.19 3.63 -14.29
N ALA A 150 -7.32 3.13 -13.42
CA ALA A 150 -6.16 3.85 -12.91
C ALA A 150 -5.16 4.20 -14.03
N VAL A 151 -4.84 3.25 -14.92
CA VAL A 151 -3.92 3.49 -16.05
C VAL A 151 -4.51 4.51 -17.03
N ILE A 152 -5.79 4.39 -17.38
CA ILE A 152 -6.46 5.34 -18.27
C ILE A 152 -6.45 6.74 -17.65
N ALA A 153 -6.82 6.86 -16.37
CA ALA A 153 -6.80 8.12 -15.66
C ALA A 153 -5.40 8.72 -15.55
N ALA A 154 -4.37 7.91 -15.28
CA ALA A 154 -2.98 8.34 -15.22
C ALA A 154 -2.50 8.89 -16.57
N VAL A 155 -2.81 8.24 -17.69
CA VAL A 155 -2.46 8.74 -19.04
C VAL A 155 -3.13 10.09 -19.30
N TYR A 156 -4.42 10.23 -19.02
CA TYR A 156 -5.11 11.51 -19.19
C TYR A 156 -4.52 12.60 -18.28
N THR A 157 -4.17 12.25 -17.05
CA THR A 157 -3.57 13.18 -16.07
C THR A 157 -2.18 13.61 -16.52
N GLN A 158 -1.35 12.70 -17.02
CA GLN A 158 -0.02 13.01 -17.52
C GLN A 158 -0.07 13.95 -18.73
N VAL A 159 -0.99 13.71 -19.67
CA VAL A 159 -1.21 14.62 -20.81
C VAL A 159 -1.68 15.99 -20.33
N LEU A 160 -2.59 16.04 -19.35
CA LEU A 160 -3.09 17.29 -18.79
C LEU A 160 -1.99 18.09 -18.07
N VAL A 161 -1.22 17.43 -17.19
CA VAL A 161 -0.09 18.03 -16.48
C VAL A 161 0.95 18.52 -17.49
N GLY A 162 1.38 17.68 -18.42
CA GLY A 162 2.37 18.05 -19.43
C GLY A 162 1.92 19.25 -20.27
N GLY A 163 0.66 19.27 -20.73
CA GLY A 163 0.11 20.38 -21.50
C GLY A 163 0.02 21.68 -20.70
N LEU A 164 -0.44 21.62 -19.45
CA LEU A 164 -0.58 22.80 -18.60
C LEU A 164 0.77 23.36 -18.15
N LEU A 165 1.70 22.50 -17.73
CA LEU A 165 3.04 22.93 -17.32
C LEU A 165 3.83 23.48 -18.52
N PHE A 166 3.71 22.88 -19.71
CA PHE A 166 4.33 23.42 -20.92
C PHE A 166 3.74 24.79 -21.30
N THR A 167 2.43 24.96 -21.16
CA THR A 167 1.78 26.26 -21.39
C THR A 167 2.24 27.30 -20.37
N ALA A 168 2.31 26.93 -19.09
CA ALA A 168 2.82 27.79 -18.02
C ALA A 168 4.28 28.20 -18.29
N PHE A 169 5.12 27.25 -18.70
CA PHE A 169 6.51 27.51 -19.11
C PHE A 169 6.62 28.47 -20.29
N ALA A 170 5.77 28.31 -21.30
CA ALA A 170 5.74 29.23 -22.44
C ALA A 170 5.30 30.64 -22.01
N VAL A 171 4.32 30.76 -21.12
CA VAL A 171 3.88 32.05 -20.56
C VAL A 171 5.00 32.70 -19.76
N GLU A 172 5.69 31.96 -18.88
CA GLU A 172 6.81 32.49 -18.12
C GLU A 172 7.95 32.97 -19.03
N SER A 173 8.30 32.17 -20.04
CA SER A 173 9.42 32.48 -20.94
C SER A 173 9.13 33.65 -21.89
N LEU A 174 7.87 33.84 -22.31
CA LEU A 174 7.51 34.80 -23.36
C LEU A 174 6.79 36.05 -22.87
N LEU A 175 5.97 35.93 -21.83
CA LEU A 175 5.01 36.98 -21.43
C LEU A 175 5.24 37.51 -20.02
N TYR A 176 5.63 36.65 -19.08
CA TYR A 176 5.81 37.01 -17.68
C TYR A 176 7.05 36.35 -17.07
N PRO A 177 8.25 36.89 -17.37
CA PRO A 177 9.49 36.40 -16.78
C PRO A 177 9.43 36.50 -15.24
N ALA A 178 9.92 35.47 -14.54
CA ALA A 178 9.84 35.30 -13.09
C ALA A 178 8.43 35.01 -12.55
N MET A 179 7.71 34.10 -13.22
CA MET A 179 6.45 33.55 -12.72
C MET A 179 6.70 32.69 -11.47
N ASP A 180 5.84 32.81 -10.45
CA ASP A 180 5.99 32.06 -9.19
C ASP A 180 5.81 30.54 -9.40
N GLU A 181 6.72 29.73 -8.86
CA GLU A 181 6.69 28.26 -8.89
C GLU A 181 5.38 27.69 -8.32
N LYS A 182 4.76 28.41 -7.37
CA LYS A 182 3.45 28.08 -6.78
C LYS A 182 2.35 27.87 -7.83
N ILE A 183 2.45 28.55 -8.98
CA ILE A 183 1.50 28.38 -10.10
C ILE A 183 1.63 26.97 -10.69
N TYR A 184 2.85 26.49 -10.92
CA TYR A 184 3.11 25.15 -11.44
C TYR A 184 2.59 24.07 -10.48
N LEU A 185 2.85 24.22 -9.18
CA LEU A 185 2.34 23.32 -8.15
C LEU A 185 0.80 23.33 -8.10
N THR A 186 0.18 24.50 -8.21
CA THR A 186 -1.28 24.61 -8.26
C THR A 186 -1.86 23.87 -9.47
N LEU A 187 -1.26 24.04 -10.66
CA LEU A 187 -1.66 23.32 -11.88
C LEU A 187 -1.51 21.79 -11.71
N LEU A 188 -0.45 21.34 -11.05
CA LEU A 188 -0.23 19.92 -10.76
C LEU A 188 -1.34 19.35 -9.87
N VAL A 189 -1.64 19.98 -8.73
CA VAL A 189 -2.65 19.50 -7.77
C VAL A 189 -4.04 19.43 -8.43
N TRP A 190 -4.46 20.47 -9.14
CA TRP A 190 -5.75 20.47 -9.84
C TRP A 190 -5.81 19.45 -10.98
N SER A 191 -4.69 19.18 -11.64
CA SER A 191 -4.61 18.12 -12.66
C SER A 191 -4.77 16.72 -12.03
N LEU A 192 -4.13 16.47 -10.88
CA LEU A 192 -4.28 15.23 -10.13
C LEU A 192 -5.72 15.02 -9.67
N PHE A 193 -6.39 16.08 -9.22
CA PHE A 193 -7.82 16.06 -8.88
C PHE A 193 -8.70 15.67 -10.07
N ILE A 194 -8.47 16.28 -11.24
CA ILE A 194 -9.18 15.91 -12.48
C ILE A 194 -8.89 14.44 -12.83
N GLY A 195 -7.64 14.01 -12.68
CA GLY A 195 -7.23 12.61 -12.82
C GLY A 195 -8.04 11.65 -11.95
N TYR A 196 -8.20 11.98 -10.67
CA TYR A 196 -9.00 11.21 -9.73
C TYR A 196 -10.49 11.18 -10.11
N ILE A 197 -11.06 12.30 -10.57
CA ILE A 197 -12.44 12.34 -11.09
C ILE A 197 -12.61 11.43 -12.31
N LEU A 198 -11.64 11.41 -13.22
CA LEU A 198 -11.63 10.53 -14.40
C LEU A 198 -11.53 9.06 -13.99
N PHE A 199 -10.71 8.75 -12.99
CA PHE A 199 -10.62 7.42 -12.39
C PHE A 199 -11.99 6.96 -11.87
N LEU A 200 -12.65 7.78 -11.03
CA LEU A 200 -14.00 7.47 -10.53
C LEU A 200 -15.04 7.35 -11.65
N GLY A 201 -14.94 8.17 -12.70
CA GLY A 201 -15.86 8.17 -13.84
C GLY A 201 -15.77 6.93 -14.73
N TYR A 202 -14.67 6.17 -14.63
CA TYR A 202 -14.49 4.93 -15.37
C TYR A 202 -15.36 3.79 -14.83
N PHE A 203 -15.63 3.78 -13.52
CA PHE A 203 -16.40 2.73 -12.89
C PHE A 203 -17.86 2.73 -13.40
N PRO A 204 -18.45 1.54 -13.62
CA PRO A 204 -19.86 1.42 -13.95
C PRO A 204 -20.69 2.03 -12.82
N ASP A 205 -21.85 2.56 -13.16
CA ASP A 205 -22.79 3.10 -12.20
C ASP A 205 -23.25 2.00 -11.24
N PRO A 206 -22.85 2.07 -9.95
CA PRO A 206 -23.21 1.03 -9.01
C PRO A 206 -24.73 0.88 -8.89
N GLN A 207 -25.50 1.95 -9.18
CA GLN A 207 -26.96 1.97 -9.07
C GLN A 207 -27.66 1.28 -10.23
N LYS A 208 -27.06 1.25 -11.43
CA LYS A 208 -27.63 0.59 -12.61
C LYS A 208 -27.29 -0.89 -12.69
N GLY A 209 -26.23 -1.32 -11.99
CA GLY A 209 -25.88 -2.74 -11.89
C GLY A 209 -25.63 -3.37 -13.26
N GLN A 210 -26.34 -4.47 -13.57
CA GLN A 210 -26.17 -5.24 -14.81
C GLN A 210 -26.70 -4.52 -16.05
N GLU A 211 -27.58 -3.53 -15.88
CA GLU A 211 -28.19 -2.77 -16.97
C GLU A 211 -27.27 -1.65 -17.48
N ASP A 212 -26.12 -1.42 -16.83
CA ASP A 212 -25.17 -0.41 -17.29
C ASP A 212 -24.34 -0.91 -18.48
N PRO A 213 -24.47 -0.31 -19.68
CA PRO A 213 -23.61 -0.64 -20.81
C PRO A 213 -22.12 -0.40 -20.52
N GLN A 214 -21.78 0.49 -19.58
CA GLN A 214 -20.41 0.75 -19.16
C GLN A 214 -19.78 -0.46 -18.46
N LEU A 215 -20.57 -1.35 -17.87
CA LEU A 215 -20.07 -2.56 -17.20
C LEU A 215 -19.31 -3.46 -18.17
N ALA A 216 -19.87 -3.73 -19.35
CA ALA A 216 -19.23 -4.56 -20.37
C ALA A 216 -17.92 -3.95 -20.88
N ILE A 217 -17.89 -2.62 -21.07
CA ILE A 217 -16.73 -1.87 -21.53
C ILE A 217 -15.60 -1.89 -20.48
N ALA A 218 -15.95 -1.65 -19.22
CA ALA A 218 -15.00 -1.61 -18.12
C ALA A 218 -14.38 -3.00 -17.88
N CYS A 219 -15.20 -4.04 -18.00
CA CYS A 219 -14.82 -5.44 -17.89
C CYS A 219 -14.02 -6.01 -19.08
N ALA A 220 -14.15 -5.42 -20.27
CA ALA A 220 -13.51 -5.93 -21.47
C ALA A 220 -12.00 -5.70 -21.43
N GLN A 221 -11.24 -6.77 -21.66
CA GLN A 221 -9.78 -6.72 -21.81
C GLN A 221 -9.43 -6.52 -23.30
N PRO A 222 -8.76 -5.41 -23.68
CA PRO A 222 -8.33 -5.21 -25.06
C PRO A 222 -7.37 -6.31 -25.52
N ARG A 223 -7.44 -6.69 -26.80
CA ARG A 223 -6.57 -7.73 -27.38
C ARG A 223 -5.08 -7.46 -27.15
N PHE A 224 -4.66 -6.21 -27.21
CA PHE A 224 -3.29 -5.80 -26.93
C PHE A 224 -2.85 -6.18 -25.51
N ILE A 225 -3.67 -5.90 -24.48
CA ILE A 225 -3.34 -6.23 -23.08
C ILE A 225 -3.28 -7.74 -22.87
N VAL A 226 -4.20 -8.46 -23.50
CA VAL A 226 -4.19 -9.92 -23.49
C VAL A 226 -2.88 -10.46 -24.09
N LEU A 227 -2.43 -9.89 -25.21
CA LEU A 227 -1.17 -10.27 -25.86
C LEU A 227 0.04 -9.93 -24.99
N LEU A 228 0.06 -8.73 -24.42
CA LEU A 228 1.11 -8.25 -23.52
C LEU A 228 1.30 -9.21 -22.35
N PHE A 229 0.23 -9.54 -21.62
CA PHE A 229 0.34 -10.43 -20.47
C PHE A 229 0.68 -11.87 -20.87
N ALA A 230 -0.05 -12.45 -21.83
CA ALA A 230 0.08 -13.88 -22.14
C ALA A 230 1.35 -14.23 -22.93
N ASN A 231 1.81 -13.34 -23.82
CA ASN A 231 2.89 -13.63 -24.76
C ASN A 231 4.19 -12.89 -24.48
N ILE A 232 4.17 -11.82 -23.67
CA ILE A 232 5.39 -11.08 -23.32
C ILE A 232 5.71 -11.29 -21.84
N LEU A 233 4.81 -10.92 -20.93
CA LEU A 233 5.12 -10.95 -19.50
C LEU A 233 5.22 -12.37 -18.93
N ILE A 234 4.34 -13.30 -19.31
CA ILE A 234 4.45 -14.69 -18.83
C ILE A 234 5.80 -15.34 -19.22
N PRO A 235 6.23 -15.32 -20.50
CA PRO A 235 7.56 -15.81 -20.86
C PRO A 235 8.70 -15.09 -20.13
N LEU A 236 8.58 -13.78 -19.93
CA LEU A 236 9.58 -13.01 -19.20
C LEU A 236 9.69 -13.43 -17.73
N ILE A 237 8.56 -13.62 -17.04
CA ILE A 237 8.56 -14.14 -15.67
C ILE A 237 9.12 -15.56 -15.63
N ALA A 238 8.79 -16.42 -16.60
CA ALA A 238 9.34 -17.77 -16.66
C ALA A 238 10.87 -17.78 -16.85
N LEU A 239 11.39 -16.87 -17.69
CA LEU A 239 12.84 -16.67 -17.83
C LEU A 239 13.47 -16.14 -16.55
N LEU A 240 12.82 -15.17 -15.90
CA LEU A 240 13.24 -14.65 -14.59
C LEU A 240 13.25 -15.75 -13.54
N SER A 241 12.27 -16.67 -13.51
CA SER A 241 12.29 -17.84 -12.63
C SER A 241 13.55 -18.66 -12.82
N LEU A 242 14.01 -18.86 -14.05
CA LEU A 242 15.22 -19.63 -14.34
C LEU A 242 16.46 -18.91 -13.82
N VAL A 243 16.57 -17.60 -14.06
CA VAL A 243 17.68 -16.77 -13.56
C VAL A 243 17.71 -16.77 -12.02
N LEU A 244 16.56 -16.57 -11.38
CA LEU A 244 16.46 -16.57 -9.92
C LEU A 244 16.76 -17.94 -9.33
N LEU A 245 16.44 -19.03 -10.01
CA LEU A 245 16.76 -20.38 -9.55
C LEU A 245 18.28 -20.63 -9.58
N ILE A 246 18.96 -20.19 -10.64
CA ILE A 246 20.43 -20.26 -10.72
C ILE A 246 21.05 -19.42 -9.60
N TRP A 247 20.57 -18.20 -9.42
CA TRP A 247 21.06 -17.29 -8.39
C TRP A 247 20.82 -17.84 -6.97
N ALA A 248 19.61 -18.36 -6.68
CA ALA A 248 19.30 -18.99 -5.40
C ALA A 248 20.25 -20.16 -5.08
N LEU A 249 20.58 -20.99 -6.08
CA LEU A 249 21.56 -22.08 -5.92
C LEU A 249 22.98 -21.56 -5.62
N GLN A 250 23.40 -20.44 -6.24
CA GLN A 250 24.70 -19.83 -5.93
C GLN A 250 24.77 -19.33 -4.48
N VAL A 251 23.69 -18.70 -4.01
CA VAL A 251 23.57 -18.25 -2.61
C VAL A 251 23.62 -19.46 -1.64
N LEU A 252 22.86 -20.52 -1.92
CA LEU A 252 22.82 -21.72 -1.06
C LEU A 252 24.15 -22.48 -1.01
N THR A 253 24.90 -22.48 -2.11
CA THR A 253 26.22 -23.13 -2.17
C THR A 253 27.34 -22.28 -1.59
N GLY A 254 27.04 -21.10 -1.04
CA GLY A 254 28.02 -20.19 -0.46
C GLY A 254 28.93 -19.53 -1.49
N ARG A 255 28.58 -19.56 -2.78
CA ARG A 255 29.36 -18.92 -3.85
C ARG A 255 29.16 -17.41 -3.89
N GLN A 256 28.05 -16.92 -3.34
CA GLN A 256 27.73 -15.51 -3.25
C GLN A 256 27.05 -15.22 -1.92
N GLU A 257 27.60 -14.27 -1.17
CA GLU A 257 26.95 -13.70 0.00
C GLU A 257 26.03 -12.55 -0.44
N VAL A 258 24.83 -12.51 0.11
CA VAL A 258 23.81 -11.52 -0.23
C VAL A 258 23.11 -11.09 1.05
N GLU A 259 22.87 -9.78 1.19
CA GLU A 259 22.10 -9.25 2.30
C GLU A 259 20.66 -9.79 2.27
N PHE A 260 20.13 -10.15 3.44
CA PHE A 260 18.77 -10.66 3.56
C PHE A 260 17.73 -9.69 2.97
N SER A 261 17.89 -8.39 3.22
CA SER A 261 17.02 -7.32 2.71
C SER A 261 16.91 -7.36 1.19
N GLN A 262 18.05 -7.47 0.50
CA GLN A 262 18.11 -7.54 -0.96
C GLN A 262 17.44 -8.81 -1.49
N LEU A 263 17.74 -9.97 -0.89
CA LEU A 263 17.14 -11.24 -1.29
C LEU A 263 15.63 -11.25 -1.09
N SER A 264 15.16 -10.78 0.06
CA SER A 264 13.73 -10.71 0.40
C SER A 264 12.98 -9.81 -0.58
N VAL A 265 13.52 -8.62 -0.90
CA VAL A 265 12.91 -7.70 -1.88
C VAL A 265 12.82 -8.35 -3.25
N ILE A 266 13.89 -9.00 -3.74
CA ILE A 266 13.91 -9.64 -5.07
C ILE A 266 12.89 -10.78 -5.15
N PHE A 267 12.86 -11.68 -4.16
CA PHE A 267 11.93 -12.82 -4.16
C PHE A 267 10.49 -12.38 -3.94
N SER A 268 10.23 -11.44 -3.02
CA SER A 268 8.91 -10.86 -2.82
C SER A 268 8.39 -10.17 -4.08
N ALA A 269 9.23 -9.38 -4.77
CA ALA A 269 8.86 -8.72 -6.03
C ALA A 269 8.55 -9.73 -7.14
N TYR A 270 9.33 -10.80 -7.27
CA TYR A 270 9.05 -11.89 -8.20
C TYR A 270 7.70 -12.57 -7.90
N VAL A 271 7.44 -12.92 -6.63
CA VAL A 271 6.21 -13.59 -6.24
C VAL A 271 4.99 -12.69 -6.46
N PHE A 272 5.06 -11.42 -6.07
CA PHE A 272 3.97 -10.46 -6.26
C PHE A 272 3.70 -10.19 -7.73
N SER A 273 4.75 -10.08 -8.55
CA SER A 273 4.60 -9.89 -10.00
C SER A 273 3.87 -11.07 -10.65
N GLY A 274 4.19 -12.30 -10.26
CA GLY A 274 3.50 -13.46 -10.82
C GLY A 274 2.10 -13.68 -10.25
N ILE A 275 1.84 -13.40 -8.96
CA ILE A 275 0.47 -13.37 -8.41
C ILE A 275 -0.37 -12.32 -9.17
N PHE A 276 0.18 -11.13 -9.38
CA PHE A 276 -0.45 -10.09 -10.18
C PHE A 276 -0.78 -10.59 -11.59
N LEU A 277 0.17 -11.20 -12.30
CA LEU A 277 -0.09 -11.77 -13.63
C LEU A 277 -1.16 -12.85 -13.61
N MET A 278 -1.19 -13.71 -12.59
CA MET A 278 -2.24 -14.73 -12.45
C MET A 278 -3.62 -14.10 -12.36
N ILE A 279 -3.78 -13.04 -11.56
CA ILE A 279 -5.04 -12.29 -11.43
C ILE A 279 -5.40 -11.66 -12.79
N MET A 280 -4.46 -10.97 -13.43
CA MET A 280 -4.67 -10.26 -14.70
C MET A 280 -4.98 -11.18 -15.89
N THR A 281 -4.53 -12.44 -15.85
CA THR A 281 -4.72 -13.43 -16.92
C THR A 281 -5.75 -14.50 -16.56
N SER A 282 -6.47 -14.34 -15.46
CA SER A 282 -7.38 -15.36 -14.91
C SER A 282 -8.49 -15.85 -15.85
N ARG A 283 -8.89 -15.04 -16.84
CA ARG A 283 -9.89 -15.38 -17.86
C ARG A 283 -9.29 -15.74 -19.22
N ASP A 284 -7.97 -15.65 -19.37
CA ASP A 284 -7.33 -16.05 -20.61
C ASP A 284 -7.20 -17.59 -20.67
N ASN A 285 -7.59 -18.15 -21.80
CA ASN A 285 -7.76 -19.59 -21.97
C ASN A 285 -6.63 -20.25 -22.78
N ARG A 286 -5.61 -19.48 -23.15
CA ARG A 286 -4.46 -19.99 -23.90
C ARG A 286 -3.67 -21.03 -23.11
N ARG A 287 -2.99 -21.92 -23.83
CA ARG A 287 -2.17 -22.98 -23.25
C ARG A 287 -1.03 -22.42 -22.39
N THR A 288 -0.36 -21.36 -22.84
CA THR A 288 0.73 -20.69 -22.11
C THR A 288 0.26 -20.17 -20.76
N THR A 289 -0.85 -19.44 -20.75
CA THR A 289 -1.46 -18.91 -19.53
C THR A 289 -1.89 -20.01 -18.55
N ARG A 290 -2.55 -21.06 -19.04
CA ARG A 290 -2.95 -22.20 -18.20
C ARG A 290 -1.74 -22.91 -17.59
N LEU A 291 -0.67 -23.07 -18.36
CA LEU A 291 0.57 -23.69 -17.88
C LEU A 291 1.21 -22.82 -16.79
N PHE A 292 1.31 -21.51 -17.02
CA PHE A 292 1.82 -20.56 -16.04
C PHE A 292 1.01 -20.59 -14.75
N GLN A 293 -0.32 -20.52 -14.82
CA GLN A 293 -1.20 -20.56 -13.65
C GLN A 293 -1.07 -21.86 -12.83
N ARG A 294 -0.67 -22.96 -13.47
CA ARG A 294 -0.45 -24.25 -12.81
C ARG A 294 0.94 -24.37 -12.17
N LEU A 295 1.98 -23.88 -12.85
CA LEU A 295 3.37 -24.05 -12.42
C LEU A 295 3.85 -22.94 -11.49
N PHE A 296 3.40 -21.70 -11.70
CA PHE A 296 3.89 -20.54 -10.98
C PHE A 296 3.68 -20.64 -9.46
N PRO A 297 2.52 -21.05 -8.92
CA PRO A 297 2.35 -21.15 -7.47
C PRO A 297 3.36 -22.09 -6.81
N ALA A 298 3.71 -23.20 -7.46
CA ALA A 298 4.73 -24.12 -6.97
C ALA A 298 6.14 -23.51 -7.04
N ALA A 299 6.46 -22.82 -8.13
CA ALA A 299 7.73 -22.08 -8.25
C ALA A 299 7.84 -20.97 -7.19
N ALA A 300 6.77 -20.21 -6.95
CA ALA A 300 6.72 -19.18 -5.92
C ALA A 300 7.00 -19.77 -4.52
N LEU A 301 6.36 -20.89 -4.16
CA LEU A 301 6.62 -21.57 -2.88
C LEU A 301 8.06 -22.07 -2.76
N LEU A 302 8.68 -22.52 -3.85
CA LEU A 302 10.10 -22.89 -3.86
C LEU A 302 11.00 -21.70 -3.51
N PHE A 303 10.79 -20.55 -4.14
CA PHE A 303 11.56 -19.33 -3.82
C PHE A 303 11.30 -18.84 -2.39
N LEU A 304 10.06 -18.91 -1.92
CA LEU A 304 9.70 -18.54 -0.55
C LEU A 304 10.34 -19.49 0.47
N ALA A 305 10.53 -20.78 0.15
CA ALA A 305 11.27 -21.70 1.00
C ALA A 305 12.75 -21.32 1.11
N PHE A 306 13.37 -20.87 0.01
CA PHE A 306 14.73 -20.31 0.06
C PHE A 306 14.80 -19.02 0.87
N GLU A 307 13.82 -18.13 0.71
CA GLU A 307 13.72 -16.91 1.52
C GLU A 307 13.64 -17.23 3.01
N ALA A 308 12.84 -18.24 3.39
CA ALA A 308 12.68 -18.67 4.77
C ALA A 308 13.99 -19.20 5.38
N TYR A 309 14.80 -19.92 4.60
CA TYR A 309 16.11 -20.40 5.04
C TYR A 309 17.05 -19.23 5.37
N VAL A 310 17.13 -18.22 4.48
CA VAL A 310 17.98 -17.04 4.68
C VAL A 310 17.45 -16.19 5.85
N TRP A 311 16.13 -16.01 5.93
CA TRP A 311 15.48 -15.28 7.02
C TRP A 311 15.77 -15.89 8.39
N PHE A 312 15.79 -17.22 8.51
CA PHE A 312 16.14 -17.88 9.77
C PHE A 312 17.58 -17.58 10.21
N GLY A 313 18.52 -17.53 9.25
CA GLY A 313 19.90 -17.11 9.53
C GLY A 313 20.00 -15.66 9.99
N GLU A 314 19.21 -14.76 9.39
CA GLU A 314 19.16 -13.35 9.79
C GLU A 314 18.60 -13.18 11.21
N LEU A 315 17.53 -13.93 11.52
CA LEU A 315 16.91 -13.93 12.84
C LEU A 315 17.87 -14.42 13.94
N GLN A 316 18.75 -15.39 13.63
CA GLN A 316 19.77 -15.85 14.57
C GLN A 316 20.85 -14.79 14.81
N LYS A 317 21.24 -14.02 13.78
CA LYS A 317 22.31 -13.02 13.87
C LYS A 317 21.84 -11.74 14.57
N HIS A 318 20.72 -11.18 14.13
CA HIS A 318 20.25 -9.84 14.54
C HIS A 318 18.97 -9.89 15.39
N GLY A 319 18.43 -11.07 15.66
CA GLY A 319 17.13 -11.20 16.32
C GLY A 319 15.99 -10.65 15.46
N LEU A 320 14.82 -10.48 16.07
CA LEU A 320 13.67 -9.91 15.38
C LEU A 320 13.77 -8.38 15.39
N GLN A 321 14.10 -7.79 14.24
CA GLN A 321 14.08 -6.35 14.00
C GLN A 321 12.89 -5.94 13.12
N THR A 322 12.55 -4.66 13.08
CA THR A 322 11.43 -4.13 12.27
C THR A 322 11.48 -4.57 10.81
N GLY A 323 12.65 -4.51 10.16
CA GLY A 323 12.82 -4.98 8.78
C GLY A 323 12.52 -6.47 8.62
N THR A 324 13.10 -7.31 9.47
CA THR A 324 12.88 -8.77 9.44
C THR A 324 11.44 -9.18 9.78
N TYR A 325 10.76 -8.41 10.64
CA TYR A 325 9.36 -8.62 10.98
C TYR A 325 8.44 -8.26 9.81
N PHE A 326 8.66 -7.10 9.18
CA PHE A 326 7.88 -6.71 8.02
C PHE A 326 8.10 -7.66 6.84
N ALA A 327 9.34 -8.10 6.61
CA ALA A 327 9.65 -9.15 5.63
C ALA A 327 8.90 -10.45 5.93
N ALA A 328 8.79 -10.85 7.21
CA ALA A 328 8.00 -12.02 7.59
C ALA A 328 6.49 -11.88 7.30
N LEU A 329 5.91 -10.68 7.48
CA LEU A 329 4.51 -10.43 7.12
C LEU A 329 4.27 -10.51 5.61
N VAL A 330 5.18 -9.91 4.82
CA VAL A 330 5.18 -9.97 3.35
C VAL A 330 5.32 -11.42 2.88
N TRP A 331 6.25 -12.16 3.48
CA TRP A 331 6.47 -13.58 3.22
C TRP A 331 5.22 -14.41 3.56
N LEU A 332 4.60 -14.18 4.71
CA LEU A 332 3.38 -14.88 5.14
C LEU A 332 2.22 -14.62 4.17
N PHE A 333 2.04 -13.37 3.73
CA PHE A 333 1.07 -13.03 2.68
C PHE A 333 1.37 -13.78 1.38
N ALA A 334 2.63 -13.81 0.96
CA ALA A 334 3.07 -14.46 -0.27
C ALA A 334 2.84 -15.98 -0.23
N VAL A 335 3.23 -16.65 0.86
CA VAL A 335 3.02 -18.09 1.07
C VAL A 335 1.54 -18.43 1.09
N ALA A 336 0.75 -17.68 1.87
CA ALA A 336 -0.68 -17.93 1.98
C ALA A 336 -1.39 -17.71 0.64
N SER A 337 -1.03 -16.66 -0.10
CA SER A 337 -1.58 -16.38 -1.43
C SER A 337 -1.18 -17.43 -2.47
N ALA A 338 0.10 -17.80 -2.53
CA ALA A 338 0.58 -18.86 -3.41
C ALA A 338 -0.09 -20.20 -3.10
N SER A 339 -0.26 -20.53 -1.81
CA SER A 339 -0.95 -21.76 -1.37
C SER A 339 -2.42 -21.77 -1.77
N VAL A 340 -3.13 -20.65 -1.58
CA VAL A 340 -4.53 -20.49 -2.03
C VAL A 340 -4.65 -20.67 -3.54
N LEU A 341 -3.71 -20.14 -4.32
CA LEU A 341 -3.69 -20.25 -5.78
C LEU A 341 -3.22 -21.62 -6.29
N LEU A 342 -2.44 -22.36 -5.50
CA LEU A 342 -2.01 -23.73 -5.81
C LEU A 342 -3.15 -24.74 -5.57
N ILE A 343 -3.82 -24.65 -4.42
CA ILE A 343 -4.90 -25.56 -4.01
C ILE A 343 -6.23 -25.18 -4.67
N GLY A 344 -6.48 -23.87 -4.79
CA GLY A 344 -7.66 -23.31 -5.40
C GLY A 344 -7.50 -23.07 -6.90
N SER A 345 -8.61 -22.74 -7.56
CA SER A 345 -8.51 -22.07 -8.86
C SER A 345 -8.23 -20.58 -8.67
N VAL A 346 -7.72 -19.91 -9.72
CA VAL A 346 -7.52 -18.46 -9.74
C VAL A 346 -8.79 -17.66 -9.38
N ARG A 347 -9.98 -18.29 -9.45
CA ARG A 347 -11.26 -17.73 -8.99
C ARG A 347 -11.37 -17.55 -7.47
N ARG A 348 -10.50 -18.20 -6.68
CA ARG A 348 -10.41 -18.05 -5.21
C ARG A 348 -9.53 -16.89 -4.77
N SER A 349 -9.00 -16.09 -5.71
CA SER A 349 -8.20 -14.89 -5.45
C SER A 349 -8.82 -13.92 -4.45
N ARG A 350 -10.15 -13.86 -4.30
CA ARG A 350 -10.79 -13.06 -3.24
C ARG A 350 -10.28 -13.38 -1.83
N ILE A 351 -9.82 -14.62 -1.58
CA ILE A 351 -9.28 -15.04 -0.28
C ILE A 351 -7.96 -14.30 -0.01
N THR A 352 -7.16 -14.00 -1.03
CA THR A 352 -5.90 -13.27 -0.86
C THR A 352 -6.15 -11.84 -0.37
N ALA A 353 -7.26 -11.21 -0.76
CA ALA A 353 -7.66 -9.91 -0.22
C ALA A 353 -8.01 -9.98 1.28
N PHE A 354 -8.71 -11.03 1.73
CA PHE A 354 -8.98 -11.22 3.15
C PHE A 354 -7.70 -11.46 3.96
N ILE A 355 -6.77 -12.26 3.43
CA ILE A 355 -5.46 -12.49 4.04
C ILE A 355 -4.69 -11.18 4.12
N ALA A 356 -4.62 -10.40 3.03
CA ALA A 356 -3.95 -9.10 3.01
C ALA A 356 -4.55 -8.13 4.04
N SER A 357 -5.88 -8.05 4.15
CA SER A 357 -6.53 -7.22 5.17
C SER A 357 -6.21 -7.67 6.59
N GLY A 358 -6.20 -8.98 6.86
CA GLY A 358 -5.85 -9.53 8.17
C GLY A 358 -4.40 -9.23 8.57
N LEU A 359 -3.47 -9.37 7.62
CA LEU A 359 -2.05 -9.06 7.86
C LEU A 359 -1.78 -7.57 7.97
N ALA A 360 -2.50 -6.73 7.21
CA ALA A 360 -2.42 -5.27 7.36
C ALA A 360 -2.87 -4.81 8.75
N LEU A 361 -3.93 -5.43 9.30
CA LEU A 361 -4.34 -5.19 10.70
C LEU A 361 -3.27 -5.67 11.69
N LEU A 362 -2.79 -6.90 11.52
CA LEU A 362 -1.77 -7.48 12.39
C LEU A 362 -0.48 -6.63 12.42
N ALA A 363 -0.11 -6.03 11.29
CA ALA A 363 1.05 -5.15 11.20
C ALA A 363 0.97 -3.92 12.11
N VAL A 364 -0.23 -3.40 12.40
CA VAL A 364 -0.42 -2.13 13.13
C VAL A 364 -0.97 -2.29 14.54
N LEU A 365 -1.43 -3.50 14.91
CA LEU A 365 -1.98 -3.79 16.22
C LEU A 365 -0.98 -3.42 17.35
N PRO A 366 -1.46 -2.93 18.51
CA PRO A 366 -0.60 -2.76 19.66
C PRO A 366 -0.01 -4.11 20.08
N LEU A 367 1.22 -4.09 20.60
CA LEU A 367 2.00 -5.25 21.08
C LEU A 367 2.47 -6.24 20.00
N SER A 368 1.66 -6.48 18.97
CA SER A 368 1.96 -7.44 17.90
C SER A 368 2.44 -6.79 16.61
N GLY A 369 2.24 -5.49 16.43
CA GLY A 369 2.60 -4.76 15.22
C GLY A 369 4.11 -4.58 15.03
N PHE A 370 4.49 -4.01 13.88
CA PHE A 370 5.88 -3.91 13.42
C PHE A 370 6.78 -3.00 14.28
N LEU A 371 6.19 -2.16 15.15
CA LEU A 371 6.90 -1.37 16.14
C LEU A 371 7.10 -2.17 17.42
N ASP A 372 6.02 -2.68 18.00
CA ASP A 372 6.04 -3.25 19.36
C ASP A 372 6.63 -4.66 19.42
N ALA A 373 6.31 -5.54 18.46
CA ALA A 373 6.78 -6.93 18.52
C ALA A 373 8.31 -7.04 18.40
N PRO A 374 8.98 -6.34 17.47
CA PRO A 374 10.44 -6.27 17.46
C PRO A 374 11.02 -5.64 18.72
N ALA A 375 10.42 -4.57 19.26
CA ALA A 375 10.92 -3.92 20.47
C ALA A 375 10.83 -4.84 21.69
N LEU A 376 9.73 -5.58 21.85
CA LEU A 376 9.59 -6.61 22.88
C LEU A 376 10.64 -7.72 22.74
N ALA A 377 10.86 -8.20 21.52
CA ALA A 377 11.84 -9.25 21.24
C ALA A 377 13.29 -8.80 21.52
N GLN A 378 13.66 -7.59 21.10
CA GLN A 378 15.00 -7.02 21.34
C GLN A 378 15.21 -6.68 22.80
N THR A 379 14.18 -6.21 23.51
CA THR A 379 14.25 -5.99 24.96
C THR A 379 14.51 -7.31 25.70
N ALA A 380 13.80 -8.38 25.35
CA ALA A 380 14.01 -9.70 25.94
C ALA A 380 15.42 -10.26 25.63
N ARG A 381 15.88 -10.07 24.39
CA ARG A 381 17.23 -10.46 23.94
C ARG A 381 18.32 -9.72 24.72
N LEU A 382 18.20 -8.40 24.84
CA LEU A 382 19.11 -7.54 25.61
C LEU A 382 19.13 -7.95 27.09
N LYS A 383 17.96 -8.08 27.71
CA LYS A 383 17.85 -8.48 29.12
C LYS A 383 18.51 -9.83 29.38
N SER A 384 18.30 -10.80 28.48
CA SER A 384 18.94 -12.11 28.59
C SER A 384 20.47 -12.00 28.54
N ALA A 385 21.02 -11.20 27.62
CA ALA A 385 22.46 -10.97 27.53
C ALA A 385 23.02 -10.27 28.77
N LEU A 386 22.35 -9.22 29.25
CA LEU A 386 22.81 -8.50 30.45
C LEU A 386 22.78 -9.38 31.70
N VAL A 387 21.74 -10.20 31.88
CA VAL A 387 21.66 -11.15 33.00
C VAL A 387 22.75 -12.21 32.92
N ARG A 388 23.00 -12.78 31.72
CA ARG A 388 24.07 -13.77 31.53
C ARG A 388 25.45 -13.23 31.88
N ASN A 389 25.72 -11.96 31.57
CA ASN A 389 27.00 -11.31 31.82
C ASN A 389 27.05 -10.58 33.18
N GLN A 390 26.08 -10.79 34.07
CA GLN A 390 25.98 -10.12 35.38
C GLN A 390 25.98 -8.58 35.31
N MET A 391 25.49 -8.04 34.21
CA MET A 391 25.37 -6.60 33.93
C MET A 391 23.98 -6.06 34.26
N PHE A 392 23.07 -6.88 34.76
CA PHE A 392 21.73 -6.46 35.19
C PHE A 392 21.53 -6.81 36.67
N ILE A 393 21.71 -5.82 37.55
CA ILE A 393 21.66 -5.99 39.01
C ILE A 393 20.65 -4.99 39.57
N ASN A 394 19.72 -5.46 40.43
CA ASN A 394 18.71 -4.62 41.09
C ASN A 394 17.89 -3.73 40.13
N GLY A 395 17.61 -4.22 38.93
CA GLY A 395 16.82 -3.49 37.93
C GLY A 395 17.61 -2.46 37.12
N ARG A 396 18.94 -2.41 37.26
CA ARG A 396 19.79 -1.44 36.57
C ARG A 396 20.88 -2.11 35.75
N ILE A 397 21.30 -1.42 34.69
CA ILE A 397 22.42 -1.81 33.85
C ILE A 397 23.72 -1.37 34.54
N GLU A 398 24.60 -2.31 34.85
CA GLU A 398 25.90 -2.09 35.48
C GLU A 398 27.03 -2.51 34.53
N PRO A 399 28.23 -1.90 34.64
CA PRO A 399 29.39 -2.31 33.85
C PRO A 399 29.74 -3.78 34.08
N ALA A 400 30.22 -4.45 33.03
CA ALA A 400 30.67 -5.83 33.14
C ALA A 400 31.85 -5.93 34.12
N ARG A 401 31.75 -6.85 35.08
CA ARG A 401 32.83 -7.12 36.06
C ARG A 401 34.01 -7.88 35.46
N GLN A 402 33.79 -8.54 34.33
CA GLN A 402 34.77 -9.33 33.60
C GLN A 402 34.67 -8.99 32.11
N ASP A 403 35.74 -9.29 31.38
CA ASP A 403 35.74 -9.09 29.94
C ASP A 403 34.69 -9.99 29.26
N ILE A 404 33.81 -9.40 28.47
CA ILE A 404 32.75 -10.08 27.74
C ILE A 404 33.18 -10.35 26.29
N SER A 405 32.76 -11.50 25.76
CA SER A 405 33.11 -11.93 24.40
C SER A 405 32.67 -10.89 23.34
N GLN A 406 33.41 -10.83 22.22
CA GLN A 406 33.07 -9.93 21.11
C GLN A 406 31.64 -10.16 20.58
N ALA A 407 31.16 -11.40 20.59
CA ALA A 407 29.80 -11.75 20.16
C ALA A 407 28.73 -11.17 21.11
N GLU A 408 28.94 -11.26 22.43
CA GLU A 408 28.05 -10.68 23.43
C GLU A 408 28.06 -9.14 23.36
N ARG A 409 29.23 -8.52 23.17
CA ARG A 409 29.36 -7.06 22.95
C ARG A 409 28.55 -6.62 21.73
N ALA A 410 28.73 -7.31 20.60
CA ALA A 410 28.01 -6.99 19.36
C ALA A 410 26.49 -7.13 19.53
N LEU A 411 26.03 -8.18 20.21
CA LEU A 411 24.61 -8.39 20.51
C LEU A 411 24.02 -7.27 21.36
N ILE A 412 24.71 -6.89 22.45
CA ILE A 412 24.27 -5.82 23.35
C ILE A 412 24.21 -4.50 22.58
N SER A 413 25.27 -4.14 21.83
CA SER A 413 25.31 -2.92 21.04
C SER A 413 24.19 -2.87 19.98
N ASP A 414 23.95 -3.97 19.26
CA ASP A 414 22.88 -4.08 18.25
C ASP A 414 21.49 -3.89 18.87
N ALA A 415 21.21 -4.57 19.98
CA ALA A 415 19.92 -4.47 20.66
C ALA A 415 19.68 -3.07 21.27
N VAL A 416 20.71 -2.47 21.88
CA VAL A 416 20.64 -1.11 22.43
C VAL A 416 20.41 -0.10 21.31
N PHE A 417 21.18 -0.18 20.22
CA PHE A 417 21.02 0.71 19.07
C PHE A 417 19.60 0.60 18.50
N PHE A 418 19.09 -0.62 18.33
CA PHE A 418 17.71 -0.82 17.88
C PHE A 418 16.69 -0.15 18.81
N LEU A 419 16.79 -0.37 20.12
CA LEU A 419 15.81 0.15 21.09
C LEU A 419 15.84 1.67 21.22
N LEU A 420 17.03 2.30 21.09
CA LEU A 420 17.18 3.77 21.15
C LEU A 420 16.46 4.50 20.00
N TYR A 421 16.44 3.91 18.81
CA TYR A 421 15.87 4.53 17.61
C TYR A 421 14.47 3.99 17.23
N ASN A 422 13.89 3.10 18.03
CA ASN A 422 12.57 2.53 17.76
C ASN A 422 11.46 3.27 18.53
N GLU A 423 10.38 3.67 17.84
CA GLU A 423 9.19 4.32 18.44
C GLU A 423 8.18 3.32 19.07
N GLY A 424 8.58 2.06 19.24
CA GLY A 424 7.78 1.00 19.82
C GLY A 424 7.80 0.99 21.35
N TRP A 425 7.24 -0.06 21.92
CA TRP A 425 7.29 -0.28 23.36
C TRP A 425 8.73 -0.35 23.89
N GLN A 426 9.02 0.39 24.97
CA GLN A 426 10.28 0.32 25.70
C GLN A 426 10.01 -0.13 27.14
N ALA A 427 10.97 -0.85 27.73
CA ALA A 427 10.87 -1.27 29.12
C ALA A 427 11.42 -0.20 30.08
N ASP A 428 10.75 -0.01 31.21
CA ASP A 428 11.08 1.00 32.22
C ASP A 428 12.55 0.92 32.68
N TRP A 429 13.06 -0.29 32.92
CA TRP A 429 14.45 -0.51 33.35
C TRP A 429 15.50 -0.06 32.31
N PHE A 430 15.13 -0.03 31.03
CA PHE A 430 16.02 0.41 29.95
C PHE A 430 16.05 1.93 29.88
N SER A 431 14.89 2.60 29.90
CA SER A 431 14.80 4.06 29.88
C SER A 431 15.43 4.69 31.12
N GLU A 432 15.12 4.16 32.31
CA GLU A 432 15.67 4.69 33.57
C GLU A 432 17.20 4.58 33.65
N SER A 433 17.79 3.58 32.99
CA SER A 433 19.24 3.38 32.97
C SER A 433 19.98 4.29 31.98
N LEU A 434 19.26 4.93 31.05
CA LEU A 434 19.83 5.86 30.06
C LEU A 434 19.87 7.30 30.60
N ASP A 435 18.82 7.71 31.32
CA ASP A 435 18.70 9.05 31.90
C ASP A 435 19.77 9.34 32.97
N THR A 436 20.43 8.32 33.53
CA THR A 436 21.50 8.52 34.52
C THR A 436 22.87 8.88 33.92
N THR A 437 22.96 9.12 32.60
CA THR A 437 24.20 9.60 31.95
C THR A 437 24.21 11.10 31.64
N SER A 438 23.21 11.86 32.09
CA SER A 438 23.24 13.32 32.11
C SER A 438 23.70 13.86 33.47
N ASP A 439 25.00 13.83 33.72
CA ASP A 439 25.70 14.72 34.67
C ASP A 439 27.14 14.96 34.19
#